data_AF-A0A945GZQ1-F1
#
_entry.id   AF-A0A945GZQ1-F1
#
_cell.length_a   1.000
_cell.length_b   1.000
_cell.length_c   1.000
_cell.angle_alpha   90.00
_cell.angle_beta   90.00
_cell.angle_gamma   90.00
#
_symmetry.space_group_name_H-M   'P 1'
#
loop_
_entity.id
_entity.type
_entity.pdbx_description
1 polymer ?
#
loop_
_entity_poly.entity_id
_entity_poly.type
_entity_poly.pdbx_seq_one_letter_code
_entity_poly.pdbx_strand_id
1 'polypeptide(L)'
;MCNITCKTAINKKENTITISVLEDNIVLNYENDIDFTGLISKLTEMVEEDKKIELECSETEDEKEKLILDTLKDIFNEYNNCLTIEQNTENLPF
;
A
#
# COMPACT_ATOMS: atom_id res chain seq x y z
N MET A 1 5.51 0.57 -18.29
CA MET A 1 5.12 0.44 -16.87
C MET A 1 6.37 0.57 -16.02
N CYS A 2 6.46 1.64 -15.23
CA CYS A 2 7.44 1.71 -14.14
C CYS A 2 6.81 1.04 -12.92
N ASN A 3 7.51 0.07 -12.34
CA ASN A 3 7.12 -0.55 -11.08
C ASN A 3 7.78 0.23 -9.94
N ILE A 4 6.98 0.66 -8.96
CA ILE A 4 7.48 1.25 -7.72
C ILE A 4 7.53 0.14 -6.68
N THR A 5 8.64 0.05 -5.95
CA THR A 5 8.73 -0.84 -4.79
C THR A 5 8.58 -0.02 -3.51
N CYS A 6 7.55 -0.34 -2.75
CA CYS A 6 7.31 0.16 -1.40
C CYS A 6 7.81 -0.86 -0.39
N LYS A 7 8.36 -0.39 0.73
CA LYS A 7 8.82 -1.26 1.82
C LYS A 7 8.20 -0.82 3.13
N THR A 8 7.78 -1.80 3.93
CA THR A 8 7.34 -1.53 5.31
C THR A 8 8.49 -1.71 6.30
N ALA A 9 8.53 -0.89 7.34
CA ALA A 9 9.43 -0.98 8.47
C ALA A 9 8.65 -0.86 9.78
N ILE A 10 8.83 -1.82 10.69
CA ILE A 10 8.14 -1.84 11.98
C ILE A 10 9.02 -1.19 13.04
N ASN A 11 8.47 -0.21 13.76
CA ASN A 11 9.07 0.36 14.95
C ASN A 11 8.20 0.03 16.17
N LYS A 12 8.59 -1.05 16.86
CA LYS A 12 7.89 -1.57 18.04
C LYS A 12 7.92 -0.64 19.25
N LYS A 13 8.90 0.28 19.31
CA LYS A 13 9.00 1.22 20.45
C LYS A 13 7.97 2.34 20.35
N GLU A 14 7.64 2.72 19.13
CA GLU A 14 6.71 3.81 18.84
C GLU A 14 5.33 3.30 18.40
N ASN A 15 5.15 1.98 18.32
CA ASN A 15 3.96 1.33 17.77
C ASN A 15 3.61 1.88 16.38
N THR A 16 4.61 2.01 15.50
CA THR A 16 4.41 2.52 14.14
C THR A 16 4.90 1.58 13.05
N ILE A 17 4.17 1.50 11.95
CA ILE A 17 4.63 0.89 10.69
C ILE A 17 4.85 2.02 9.70
N THR A 18 6.09 2.17 9.22
CA THR A 18 6.42 3.12 8.17
C THR A 18 6.37 2.42 6.81
N ILE A 19 5.68 3.01 5.86
CA ILE A 19 5.59 2.56 4.47
C ILE A 19 6.34 3.60 3.63
N SER A 20 7.39 3.15 2.96
CA SER A 20 8.11 4.01 2.01
C SER A 20 7.32 4.10 0.70
N VAL A 21 6.83 5.29 0.37
CA VAL A 21 6.17 5.60 -0.91
C VAL A 21 7.04 6.62 -1.66
N LEU A 22 6.91 6.70 -2.98
CA LEU A 22 7.70 7.63 -3.79
C LEU A 22 7.55 9.05 -3.22
N GLU A 23 8.68 9.67 -2.85
CA GLU A 23 8.80 11.02 -2.30
C GLU A 23 8.33 11.24 -0.84
N ASP A 24 7.37 10.46 -0.33
CA ASP A 24 6.85 10.59 1.03
C ASP A 24 6.74 9.25 1.78
N ASN A 25 7.12 9.24 3.06
CA ASN A 25 6.88 8.10 3.95
C ASN A 25 5.51 8.25 4.62
N ILE A 26 4.72 7.17 4.59
CA ILE A 26 3.45 7.09 5.31
C ILE A 26 3.70 6.35 6.62
N VAL A 27 3.29 6.94 7.75
CA VAL A 27 3.47 6.34 9.07
C VAL A 27 2.10 5.96 9.63
N LEU A 28 1.91 4.66 9.87
CA LEU A 28 0.73 4.12 10.51
C LEU A 28 1.01 3.89 11.99
N ASN A 29 0.31 4.60 12.87
CA ASN A 29 0.32 4.30 14.29
C ASN A 29 -0.68 3.18 14.57
N TYR A 30 -0.25 2.13 15.25
CA TYR A 30 -1.05 0.97 15.61
C TYR A 30 -1.20 0.77 17.12
N GLU A 31 -0.94 1.79 17.93
CA GLU A 31 -1.25 1.75 19.36
C GLU A 31 -2.76 1.57 19.59
N ASN A 32 -3.58 2.30 18.83
CA ASN A 32 -5.05 2.27 18.88
C ASN A 32 -5.63 1.75 17.55
N ASP A 33 -6.81 2.25 17.18
CA ASP A 33 -7.37 2.05 15.85
C ASP A 33 -6.44 2.63 14.79
N ILE A 34 -6.28 1.88 13.71
CA ILE A 34 -5.34 2.20 12.63
C ILE A 34 -6.06 3.01 11.59
N ASP A 35 -5.51 4.18 11.28
CA ASP A 35 -6.01 5.04 10.22
C ASP A 35 -5.22 4.81 8.92
N PHE A 36 -5.90 4.24 7.93
CA PHE A 36 -5.36 4.03 6.59
C PHE A 36 -5.69 5.17 5.62
N THR A 37 -6.42 6.20 6.04
CA THR A 37 -6.93 7.27 5.15
C THR A 37 -5.80 7.93 4.35
N GLY A 38 -4.68 8.24 5.02
CA GLY A 38 -3.52 8.83 4.36
C GLY A 38 -2.88 7.92 3.29
N LEU A 39 -2.84 6.60 3.57
CA LEU A 39 -2.38 5.61 2.60
C LEU A 39 -3.28 5.55 1.38
N ILE A 40 -4.60 5.45 1.59
CA ILE A 40 -5.55 5.36 0.48
C ILE A 40 -5.51 6.61 -0.38
N SER A 41 -5.46 7.81 0.23
CA SER A 41 -5.34 9.07 -0.50
C SER A 41 -4.10 9.08 -1.41
N LYS A 42 -2.95 8.64 -0.92
CA LYS A 42 -1.71 8.58 -1.69
C LYS A 42 -1.75 7.55 -2.82
N LEU A 43 -2.33 6.37 -2.56
CA LEU A 43 -2.53 5.38 -3.60
C LEU A 43 -3.46 5.90 -4.70
N THR A 44 -4.54 6.61 -4.35
CA THR A 44 -5.43 7.24 -5.34
C THR A 44 -4.70 8.27 -6.20
N GLU A 45 -3.84 9.11 -5.63
CA GLU A 45 -3.00 10.04 -6.41
C GLU A 45 -2.09 9.28 -7.40
N MET A 46 -1.54 8.13 -6.99
CA MET A 46 -0.68 7.31 -7.84
C MET A 46 -1.42 6.57 -8.97
N VAL A 47 -2.74 6.37 -8.84
CA VAL A 47 -3.57 5.81 -9.93
C VAL A 47 -3.48 6.70 -11.17
N GLU A 48 -3.52 8.03 -11.00
CA GLU A 48 -3.44 8.98 -12.12
C GLU A 48 -2.12 8.89 -12.90
N GLU A 49 -1.08 8.30 -12.29
CA GLU A 49 0.24 8.12 -12.91
C GLU A 49 0.45 6.73 -13.56
N ASP A 50 -0.55 5.84 -13.48
CA ASP A 50 -0.56 4.48 -14.04
C ASP A 50 0.66 3.63 -13.62
N LYS A 51 1.04 3.77 -12.34
CA LYS A 51 2.21 3.09 -11.75
C LYS A 51 1.77 1.87 -10.94
N LYS A 52 2.28 0.69 -11.31
CA LYS A 52 2.14 -0.51 -10.46
C LYS A 52 3.03 -0.41 -9.24
N ILE A 53 2.53 -0.85 -8.10
CA ILE A 53 3.25 -0.76 -6.83
C ILE A 53 3.40 -2.15 -6.22
N GLU A 54 4.64 -2.55 -5.96
CA GLU A 54 4.97 -3.78 -5.25
C GLU A 54 5.25 -3.46 -3.78
N LEU A 55 4.61 -4.19 -2.86
CA LEU A 55 4.80 -4.01 -1.42
C LEU A 55 5.67 -5.14 -0.84
N GLU A 56 6.85 -4.78 -0.35
CA GLU A 56 7.69 -5.65 0.47
C GLU A 56 7.39 -5.42 1.95
N CYS A 57 6.89 -6.44 2.63
CA CYS A 57 6.58 -6.35 4.06
C CYS A 57 7.76 -6.81 4.92
N SER A 58 8.02 -6.08 6.01
CA SER A 58 8.86 -6.57 7.12
C SER A 58 8.31 -7.87 7.71
N GLU A 59 9.21 -8.70 8.24
CA GLU A 59 8.83 -9.88 9.03
C GLU A 59 8.55 -9.50 10.49
N THR A 60 7.58 -10.17 11.09
CA THR A 60 7.29 -10.05 12.53
C THR A 60 6.63 -11.30 13.06
N GLU A 61 6.75 -11.51 14.37
CA GLU A 61 6.10 -12.59 15.11
C GLU A 61 4.78 -12.15 15.75
N ASP A 62 4.59 -10.84 15.95
CA ASP A 62 3.42 -10.25 16.60
C ASP A 62 2.16 -10.39 15.73
N GLU A 63 1.06 -10.87 16.32
CA GLU A 63 -0.19 -11.14 15.59
C GLU A 63 -0.88 -9.87 15.11
N LYS A 64 -0.82 -8.78 15.89
CA LYS A 64 -1.39 -7.49 15.50
C LYS A 64 -0.60 -6.94 14.32
N GLU A 65 0.72 -6.91 14.41
CA GLU A 65 1.59 -6.44 13.32
C GLU A 65 1.41 -7.28 12.05
N LYS A 66 1.29 -8.61 12.16
CA LYS A 66 0.99 -9.49 11.01
C LYS A 66 -0.33 -9.12 10.34
N LEU A 67 -1.41 -8.96 11.11
CA LEU A 67 -2.72 -8.60 10.58
C LEU A 67 -2.66 -7.27 9.81
N ILE A 68 -1.91 -6.30 10.31
CA ILE A 68 -1.75 -5.00 9.66
C ILE A 68 -0.98 -5.16 8.35
N LEU A 69 0.13 -5.89 8.34
CA LEU A 69 0.91 -6.13 7.14
C LEU A 69 0.12 -6.89 6.08
N ASP A 70 -0.71 -7.86 6.47
CA ASP A 70 -1.56 -8.58 5.52
C ASP A 70 -2.67 -7.68 4.98
N THR A 71 -3.27 -6.83 5.81
CA THR A 71 -4.22 -5.80 5.34
C THR A 71 -3.57 -4.85 4.34
N LEU A 72 -2.31 -4.46 4.56
CA LEU A 72 -1.56 -3.64 3.61
C LEU A 72 -1.34 -4.37 2.29
N LYS A 73 -0.99 -5.66 2.30
CA LYS A 73 -0.87 -6.43 1.05
C LYS A 73 -2.17 -6.45 0.28
N ASP A 74 -3.31 -6.64 0.97
CA ASP A 74 -4.62 -6.65 0.34
C ASP A 74 -4.96 -5.30 -0.30
N ILE A 75 -4.69 -4.19 0.38
CA ILE A 75 -4.88 -2.84 -0.16
C ILE A 75 -4.05 -2.62 -1.42
N PHE A 76 -2.76 -2.98 -1.41
CA PHE A 76 -1.88 -2.79 -2.56
C PHE A 76 -2.22 -3.74 -3.72
N ASN A 77 -2.66 -4.96 -3.41
CA ASN A 77 -3.15 -5.89 -4.42
C ASN A 77 -4.41 -5.35 -5.10
N GLU A 78 -5.36 -4.84 -4.33
CA GLU A 78 -6.60 -4.28 -4.88
C GLU A 78 -6.33 -3.03 -5.72
N TYR A 79 -5.44 -2.15 -5.25
CA TYR A 79 -4.94 -1.02 -6.06
C TYR A 79 -4.41 -1.48 -7.43
N ASN A 80 -3.51 -2.48 -7.45
CA ASN A 80 -2.94 -2.99 -8.70
C ASN A 80 -3.98 -3.69 -9.59
N ASN A 81 -5.00 -4.32 -8.98
CA ASN A 81 -6.11 -4.91 -9.71
C ASN A 81 -6.95 -3.82 -10.41
N CYS A 82 -7.25 -2.71 -9.73
CA CYS A 82 -7.95 -1.58 -10.32
C CYS A 82 -7.24 -1.03 -11.57
N LEU A 83 -5.92 -0.86 -11.51
CA LEU A 83 -5.12 -0.45 -12.67
C LEU A 83 -5.21 -1.44 -13.85
N THR A 84 -5.34 -2.73 -13.56
CA THR A 84 -5.42 -3.78 -14.59
C THR A 84 -6.79 -3.82 -15.28
N ILE A 85 -7.85 -3.38 -14.58
CA ILE A 85 -9.22 -3.31 -15.14
C ILE A 85 -9.33 -2.14 -16.13
N GLU A 86 -8.73 -0.98 -15.84
CA GLU A 86 -8.76 0.19 -16.74
C GLU A 86 -8.15 -0.11 -18.12
N GLN A 87 -7.08 -0.91 -18.17
CA GLN A 87 -6.43 -1.32 -19.44
C GLN A 87 -7.28 -2.29 -20.28
N ASN A 88 -8.26 -2.97 -19.68
CA ASN A 88 -9.15 -3.88 -20.42
C ASN A 88 -10.39 -3.17 -20.97
N THR A 89 -10.82 -2.05 -20.38
CA THR A 89 -11.98 -1.28 -20.89
C THR A 89 -11.69 -0.46 -22.13
N GLU A 90 -10.41 -0.19 -22.46
CA GLU A 90 -10.02 0.43 -23.74
C GLU A 90 -10.14 -0.53 -24.95
N ASN A 91 -10.41 -1.81 -24.74
CA ASN A 91 -10.59 -2.83 -25.80
C ASN A 91 -12.06 -3.20 -26.06
N LEU A 92 -13.01 -2.31 -25.78
CA LEU A 92 -14.39 -2.49 -26.25
C LEU A 92 -14.48 -2.05 -27.72
N PRO A 93 -14.76 -2.96 -28.68
CA PRO A 93 -15.02 -2.54 -30.05
C PRO A 93 -16.35 -1.76 -30.05
N PHE A 94 -16.28 -0.51 -30.53
CA PHE A 94 -17.47 0.26 -30.91
C PHE A 94 -18.30 -0.46 -31.98
#